data_AF-A0A0J1DCZ3-F1
#
_entry.id   AF-A0A0J1DCZ3-F1
#
_cell.length_a   1.000
_cell.length_b   1.000
_cell.length_c   1.000
_cell.angle_alpha   90.00
_cell.angle_beta   90.00
_cell.angle_gamma   90.00
#
_symmetry.space_group_name_H-M   'P 1'
#
loop_
_entity.id
_entity.type
_entity.pdbx_description
1 polymer ?
#
loop_
_entity_poly.entity_id
_entity_poly.type
_entity_poly.pdbx_seq_one_letter_code
_entity_poly.pdbx_strand_id
1 'polypeptide(L)'
;MTYEAFLDEVTTLLTEIYDMEDDAAIKLVMQAQDAEYFVIHDDKPELRTLEQARKDAVALYKAKQNRVETQQKQQRAQHQKGGPKKR
;
A
#
# COMPACT_ATOMS: atom_id res chain seq x y z
N MET A 1 6.80 7.85 -18.63
CA MET A 1 5.35 8.13 -18.82
C MET A 1 4.98 9.42 -18.11
N THR A 2 3.75 9.95 -18.26
CA THR A 2 3.28 11.08 -17.46
C THR A 2 3.10 10.65 -16.00
N TYR A 3 2.96 11.61 -15.07
CA TYR A 3 2.73 11.31 -13.65
C TYR A 3 1.44 10.52 -13.45
N GLU A 4 0.32 11.01 -14.02
CA GLU A 4 -0.97 10.34 -13.92
C GLU A 4 -0.95 8.93 -14.52
N ALA A 5 -0.35 8.76 -15.71
CA ALA A 5 -0.24 7.44 -16.33
C ALA A 5 0.63 6.48 -15.51
N PHE A 6 1.61 7.00 -14.76
CA PHE A 6 2.41 6.19 -13.84
C PHE A 6 1.59 5.71 -12.65
N LEU A 7 0.76 6.57 -12.06
CA LEU A 7 -0.09 6.20 -10.94
C LEU A 7 -1.21 5.24 -11.35
N ASP A 8 -1.78 5.44 -12.54
CA ASP A 8 -2.76 4.54 -13.11
C ASP A 8 -2.17 3.15 -13.38
N GLU A 9 -0.94 3.10 -13.91
CA GLU A 9 -0.18 1.85 -14.10
C GLU A 9 0.09 1.15 -12.76
N VAL A 10 0.53 1.87 -11.73
CA VAL A 10 0.71 1.28 -10.38
C VAL A 10 -0.60 0.71 -9.85
N THR A 11 -1.70 1.42 -10.05
CA THR A 11 -3.04 0.99 -9.62
C THR A 11 -3.48 -0.27 -10.36
N THR A 12 -3.32 -0.29 -11.68
CA THR A 12 -3.63 -1.44 -12.54
C THR A 12 -2.81 -2.66 -12.13
N LEU A 13 -1.51 -2.49 -11.87
CA LEU A 13 -0.66 -3.60 -11.43
C LEU A 13 -1.06 -4.13 -10.05
N LEU A 14 -1.61 -3.31 -9.16
CA LEU A 14 -2.14 -3.77 -7.87
C LEU A 14 -3.38 -4.65 -8.05
N THR A 15 -4.28 -4.30 -8.98
CA THR A 15 -5.48 -5.08 -9.26
C THR A 15 -5.11 -6.38 -9.99
N GLU A 16 -4.24 -6.32 -11.00
CA GLU A 16 -3.84 -7.48 -11.80
C GLU A 16 -2.96 -8.50 -11.04
N ILE A 17 -1.98 -8.04 -10.26
CA ILE A 17 -1.02 -8.95 -9.60
C ILE A 17 -1.62 -9.57 -8.33
N TYR A 18 -2.46 -8.82 -7.63
CA TYR A 18 -2.93 -9.18 -6.29
C TYR A 18 -4.45 -9.37 -6.19
N ASP A 19 -5.17 -9.32 -7.31
CA ASP A 19 -6.63 -9.45 -7.36
C ASP A 19 -7.32 -8.47 -6.38
N MET A 20 -6.76 -7.26 -6.29
CA MET A 20 -7.34 -6.21 -5.46
C MET A 20 -8.52 -5.57 -6.17
N GLU A 21 -9.61 -5.34 -5.44
CA GLU A 21 -10.69 -4.46 -5.90
C GLU A 21 -10.14 -3.08 -6.28
N ASP A 22 -10.63 -2.51 -7.38
CA ASP A 22 -10.18 -1.22 -7.93
C ASP A 22 -10.21 -0.13 -6.86
N ASP A 23 -11.32 0.00 -6.13
CA ASP A 23 -11.49 0.95 -5.03
C ASP A 23 -10.43 0.80 -3.94
N ALA A 24 -9.99 -0.42 -3.66
CA ALA A 24 -8.97 -0.70 -2.66
C ALA A 24 -7.56 -0.38 -3.17
N ALA A 25 -7.28 -0.62 -4.46
CA ALA A 25 -6.03 -0.25 -5.10
C ALA A 25 -5.88 1.27 -5.19
N ILE A 26 -6.92 1.98 -5.65
CA ILE A 26 -6.96 3.44 -5.73
C ILE A 26 -6.72 4.06 -4.35
N LYS A 27 -7.43 3.59 -3.32
CA LYS A 27 -7.23 4.09 -1.94
C LYS A 27 -5.82 3.87 -1.43
N LEU A 28 -5.18 2.76 -1.79
CA LEU A 28 -3.80 2.48 -1.38
C LEU A 28 -2.82 3.44 -2.06
N VAL A 29 -3.00 3.74 -3.35
CA VAL A 29 -2.18 4.70 -4.08
C VAL A 29 -2.40 6.13 -3.56
N MET A 30 -3.64 6.54 -3.31
CA MET A 30 -3.95 7.84 -2.69
C MET A 30 -3.29 7.99 -1.32
N GLN A 31 -3.35 6.96 -0.46
CA GLN A 31 -2.67 6.99 0.84
C GLN A 31 -1.15 7.13 0.70
N ALA A 32 -0.55 6.55 -0.35
CA ALA A 32 0.87 6.69 -0.63
C ALA A 32 1.20 8.10 -1.15
N GLN A 33 0.34 8.70 -1.97
CA GLN A 33 0.47 10.10 -2.38
C GLN A 33 0.41 11.05 -1.18
N ASP A 34 -0.56 10.88 -0.29
CA ASP A 34 -0.70 11.67 0.94
C ASP A 34 0.51 11.51 1.88
N ALA A 35 1.18 10.37 1.82
CA ALA A 35 2.40 10.07 2.57
C ALA A 35 3.69 10.51 1.84
N GLU A 36 3.58 11.32 0.79
CA GLU A 36 4.69 11.85 0.00
C GLU A 36 5.54 10.77 -0.69
N TYR A 37 5.05 9.53 -0.82
CA TYR A 37 5.80 8.40 -1.37
C TYR A 37 6.24 8.64 -2.83
N PHE A 38 5.38 9.28 -3.61
CA PHE A 38 5.61 9.49 -5.05
C PHE A 38 6.31 10.81 -5.40
N VAL A 39 6.68 11.65 -4.42
CA VAL A 39 7.28 12.99 -4.69
C VAL A 39 8.52 12.89 -5.59
N ILE A 40 9.37 11.89 -5.37
CA ILE A 40 10.58 11.67 -6.19
C ILE A 40 10.24 11.42 -7.67
N HIS A 41 9.08 10.85 -7.98
CA HIS A 41 8.63 10.59 -9.35
C HIS A 41 8.10 11.85 -10.06
N ASP A 42 7.72 12.88 -9.29
CA ASP A 42 7.38 14.19 -9.81
C ASP A 42 8.66 14.93 -10.25
N ASP A 43 9.68 14.93 -9.39
CA ASP A 43 10.99 15.55 -9.66
C ASP A 43 11.81 14.84 -10.73
N LYS A 44 11.65 13.51 -10.86
CA LYS A 44 12.43 12.66 -11.77
C LYS A 44 11.54 11.89 -12.74
N PRO A 45 11.13 12.53 -13.85
CA PRO A 45 10.35 11.92 -14.92
C PRO A 45 10.88 10.58 -15.44
N GLU A 46 12.19 10.38 -15.43
CA GLU A 46 12.89 9.19 -15.88
C GLU A 46 12.62 7.96 -15.01
N LEU A 47 12.17 8.13 -13.77
CA LEU A 47 11.79 7.03 -12.90
C LEU A 47 10.39 6.50 -13.21
N ARG A 48 9.56 7.26 -13.95
CA ARG A 48 8.21 6.86 -14.35
C ARG A 48 8.27 5.86 -15.51
N THR A 49 8.70 4.65 -15.20
CA THR A 49 8.83 3.49 -16.10
C THR A 49 7.93 2.35 -15.63
N LEU A 50 7.58 1.44 -16.54
CA LEU A 50 6.77 0.27 -16.21
C LEU A 50 7.45 -0.62 -15.15
N GLU A 51 8.77 -0.77 -15.24
CA GLU A 51 9.55 -1.53 -14.27
C GLU A 51 9.44 -0.92 -12.86
N GLN A 52 9.51 0.41 -12.78
CA GLN A 52 9.37 1.12 -11.51
C GLN A 52 7.94 1.03 -10.97
N ALA A 53 6.93 1.19 -11.82
CA ALA A 53 5.52 1.05 -11.43
C ALA A 53 5.26 -0.31 -10.78
N ARG A 54 5.82 -1.39 -11.36
CA ARG A 54 5.74 -2.73 -10.78
C ARG A 54 6.44 -2.84 -9.43
N LYS A 55 7.62 -2.24 -9.27
CA LYS A 55 8.33 -2.23 -7.98
C LYS A 55 7.51 -1.52 -6.91
N ASP A 56 6.90 -0.39 -7.25
CA ASP A 56 6.09 0.40 -6.33
C ASP A 56 4.80 -0.33 -5.95
N ALA A 57 4.10 -0.95 -6.90
CA ALA A 57 2.93 -1.79 -6.61
C ALA A 57 3.26 -2.90 -5.59
N VAL A 58 4.38 -3.61 -5.79
CA VAL A 58 4.84 -4.65 -4.86
C VAL A 58 5.18 -4.06 -3.48
N ALA A 59 5.85 -2.91 -3.44
CA ALA A 59 6.23 -2.26 -2.19
C ALA A 59 4.99 -1.82 -1.38
N LEU A 60 4.02 -1.19 -2.04
CA LEU A 60 2.77 -0.74 -1.43
C LEU A 60 1.97 -1.92 -0.88
N TYR A 61 1.82 -2.99 -1.66
CA TYR A 61 1.09 -4.18 -1.20
C TYR A 61 1.75 -4.81 0.04
N LYS A 62 3.08 -4.96 0.04
CA LYS A 62 3.82 -5.48 1.20
C LYS A 62 3.66 -4.59 2.43
N ALA A 63 3.76 -3.27 2.26
CA ALA A 63 3.55 -2.32 3.34
C ALA A 63 2.14 -2.45 3.95
N LYS A 64 1.11 -2.60 3.09
CA LYS A 64 -0.28 -2.88 3.52
C LYS A 64 -0.37 -4.16 4.35
N GLN A 65 0.19 -5.27 3.87
CA GLN A 65 0.16 -6.56 4.60
C GLN A 65 0.85 -6.45 5.96
N ASN A 66 2.03 -5.84 6.02
CA ASN A 66 2.78 -5.64 7.26
C ASN A 66 1.99 -4.81 8.28
N ARG A 67 1.29 -3.77 7.82
CA ARG A 67 0.41 -2.94 8.67
C ARG A 67 -0.74 -3.77 9.24
N VAL A 68 -1.42 -4.57 8.41
CA VAL A 68 -2.52 -5.44 8.85
C VAL A 68 -2.04 -6.46 9.90
N GLU A 69 -0.91 -7.13 9.65
CA GLU A 69 -0.35 -8.09 10.59
C GLU A 69 0.01 -7.45 11.94
N THR A 70 0.61 -6.26 11.90
CA THR A 70 1.00 -5.52 13.09
C THR A 70 -0.22 -5.15 13.93
N GLN A 71 -1.28 -4.66 13.28
CA GLN A 71 -2.55 -4.31 13.94
C GLN A 71 -3.22 -5.55 14.56
N GLN A 72 -3.26 -6.68 13.85
CA GLN A 72 -3.84 -7.92 14.37
C GLN A 72 -3.07 -8.45 15.59
N LYS A 73 -1.73 -8.42 15.57
CA LYS A 73 -0.89 -8.83 16.70
C LYS A 73 -1.15 -7.96 17.93
N GLN A 74 -1.26 -6.65 17.75
CA GLN A 74 -1.56 -5.71 18.84
C GLN A 74 -2.96 -5.96 19.43
N GLN A 75 -3.99 -6.14 18.60
CA GLN A 75 -5.35 -6.45 19.05
C GLN A 75 -5.39 -7.77 19.82
N ARG A 76 -4.76 -8.83 19.33
CA ARG A 76 -4.69 -10.14 20.03
C ARG A 76 -3.99 -10.05 21.39
N ALA A 77 -2.92 -9.26 21.48
CA ALA A 77 -2.20 -9.06 22.73
C ALA A 77 -3.04 -8.29 23.77
N GLN A 78 -3.84 -7.32 23.34
CA GLN A 78 -4.75 -6.56 24.22
C GLN A 78 -5.89 -7.44 24.76
N HIS A 79 -6.52 -8.26 23.90
CA HIS A 79 -7.60 -9.16 24.30
C HIS A 79 -7.13 -10.21 25.33
N GLN A 80 -5.90 -10.73 25.19
CA GLN A 80 -5.36 -11.72 26.14
C GLN A 80 -4.97 -11.13 27.50
N LYS A 81 -4.60 -9.83 27.55
CA LYS A 81 -4.25 -9.14 28.81
C LYS A 81 -5.47 -8.65 29.61
N GLY A 82 -6.66 -8.64 29.01
CA GLY A 82 -7.92 -8.21 29.63
C GLY A 82 -8.84 -9.33 30.16
N GLY A 83 -8.39 -10.60 30.15
CA GLY A 83 -9.19 -11.73 30.60
C GLY A 83 -9.69 -11.58 32.05
N PRO A 84 -10.91 -12.06 32.39
CA PRO A 84 -11.54 -11.77 33.66
C PRO A 84 -10.68 -12.29 34.81
N LYS A 85 -10.26 -11.38 35.70
CA LYS A 85 -9.74 -11.76 37.01
C LYS A 85 -10.87 -12.51 37.72
N LYS A 86 -10.81 -13.85 37.72
CA LYS A 86 -11.66 -14.69 38.57
C LYS A 86 -11.46 -14.20 40.01
N ARG A 87 -12.47 -13.49 40.53
CA ARG A 87 -12.59 -13.16 41.95
C ARG A 87 -13.24 -14.33 42.66
#